data_AF-A0A957WZX3-F1
#
_entry.id   AF-A0A957WZX3-F1
#
_cell.length_a   1.000
_cell.length_b   1.000
_cell.length_c   1.000
_cell.angle_alpha   90.00
_cell.angle_beta   90.00
_cell.angle_gamma   90.00
#
_symmetry.space_group_name_H-M   'P 1'
#
loop_
_entity.id
_entity.type
_entity.pdbx_description
1 polymer ?
#
loop_
_entity_poly.entity_id
_entity_poly.type
_entity_poly.pdbx_seq_one_letter_code
_entity_poly.pdbx_strand_id
1 'polypeptide(L)'
;MRLIGGGSNSHLWPQMLADCFNLPVHQLALTGEATSWGAAVAAGVTVGLYDWSLAAARSTITQVVEPDATNVARYEEVGAIYHDTYRALEPIYRRLAALGQ
;
A
#
# COMPACT_ATOMS: atom_id res chain seq x y z
N MET A 1 -1.75 6.53 6.18
CA MET A 1 -1.27 5.97 4.90
C MET A 1 -2.41 6.03 3.87
N ARG A 2 -2.16 6.36 2.60
CA ARG A 2 -3.19 6.31 1.52
C ARG A 2 -3.08 5.00 0.76
N LEU A 3 -4.21 4.37 0.45
CA LEU A 3 -4.26 3.08 -0.23
C LEU A 3 -4.99 3.20 -1.59
N ILE A 4 -4.37 2.65 -2.63
CA ILE A 4 -4.87 2.58 -4.01
C ILE A 4 -4.67 1.17 -4.57
N GLY A 5 -5.25 0.87 -5.73
CA GLY A 5 -5.21 -0.45 -6.38
C GLY A 5 -6.28 -1.41 -5.88
N GLY A 6 -6.45 -2.55 -6.56
CA GLY A 6 -7.59 -3.46 -6.32
C GLY A 6 -7.73 -3.98 -4.88
N GLY A 7 -6.63 -4.07 -4.13
CA GLY A 7 -6.64 -4.47 -2.72
C GLY A 7 -7.37 -3.47 -1.79
N SER A 8 -7.51 -2.21 -2.19
CA SER A 8 -8.20 -1.20 -1.39
C SER A 8 -9.72 -1.40 -1.32
N ASN A 9 -10.30 -2.15 -2.27
CA ASN A 9 -11.74 -2.38 -2.35
C ASN A 9 -12.22 -3.51 -1.40
N SER A 10 -11.28 -4.21 -0.75
CA SER A 10 -11.59 -5.22 0.27
C SER A 10 -11.80 -4.56 1.64
N HIS A 11 -12.59 -5.19 2.51
CA HIS A 11 -12.65 -4.79 3.91
C HIS A 11 -11.42 -5.28 4.70
N LEU A 12 -10.89 -6.44 4.34
CA LEU A 12 -9.83 -7.12 5.09
C LEU A 12 -8.47 -6.43 4.90
N TRP A 13 -8.08 -6.16 3.66
CA TRP A 13 -6.75 -5.63 3.35
C TRP A 13 -6.46 -4.27 4.00
N PRO A 14 -7.36 -3.27 3.96
CA PRO A 14 -7.14 -2.00 4.64
C PRO A 14 -6.98 -2.15 6.16
N GLN A 15 -7.75 -3.03 6.79
CA GLN A 15 -7.62 -3.30 8.24
C GLN A 15 -6.30 -3.98 8.56
N MET A 16 -5.93 -5.03 7.83
CA MET A 16 -4.64 -5.71 7.99
C MET A 16 -3.47 -4.73 7.86
N LEU A 17 -3.50 -3.84 6.86
CA LEU A 17 -2.46 -2.84 6.68
C LEU A 17 -2.45 -1.81 7.82
N ALA A 18 -3.62 -1.35 8.28
CA ALA A 18 -3.71 -0.41 9.39
C ALA A 18 -3.09 -1.02 10.66
N ASP A 19 -3.45 -2.27 10.97
CA ASP A 19 -2.99 -3.00 12.13
C ASP A 19 -1.49 -3.33 12.06
N CYS A 20 -1.01 -3.87 10.92
CA CYS A 20 0.41 -4.21 10.73
C CYS A 20 1.34 -2.99 10.87
N PHE A 21 0.92 -1.83 10.33
CA PHE A 21 1.73 -0.63 10.36
C PHE A 21 1.45 0.28 11.55
N ASN A 22 0.43 -0.06 12.37
CA ASN A 22 -0.09 0.79 13.44
C ASN A 22 -0.34 2.24 12.97
N LEU A 23 -0.96 2.39 11.80
CA LEU A 23 -1.22 3.68 11.17
C LEU A 23 -2.59 3.70 10.50
N PRO A 24 -3.35 4.81 10.57
CA PRO A 24 -4.63 4.92 9.88
C PRO A 24 -4.47 4.74 8.37
N VAL A 25 -5.36 3.97 7.74
CA VAL A 25 -5.41 3.76 6.29
C VAL A 25 -6.55 4.55 5.68
N HIS A 26 -6.23 5.46 4.76
CA HIS A 26 -7.18 6.30 4.04
C HIS A 26 -7.46 5.66 2.68
N GLN A 27 -8.69 5.16 2.51
CA GLN A 27 -9.16 4.69 1.21
C GLN A 27 -9.58 5.90 0.37
N LEU A 28 -9.15 5.92 -0.89
CA LEU A 28 -9.49 6.98 -1.82
C LEU A 28 -10.70 6.58 -2.67
N ALA A 29 -11.45 7.56 -3.18
CA ALA A 29 -12.53 7.30 -4.15
C ALA A 29 -11.99 6.73 -5.47
N LEU A 30 -10.81 7.18 -5.88
CA LEU A 30 -10.12 6.70 -7.08
C LEU A 30 -9.08 5.65 -6.69
N THR A 31 -9.42 4.37 -6.87
CA THR A 31 -8.57 3.25 -6.44
C THR A 31 -7.92 2.54 -7.62
N GLY A 32 -8.72 2.04 -8.57
CA GLY A 32 -8.26 1.20 -9.68
C GLY A 32 -7.43 1.96 -10.72
N GLU A 33 -7.85 3.16 -11.08
CA GLU A 33 -7.24 3.96 -12.13
C GLU A 33 -6.28 5.03 -11.59
N ALA A 34 -5.99 5.03 -10.28
CA ALA A 34 -5.16 6.04 -9.63
C ALA A 34 -3.81 6.24 -10.34
N THR A 35 -3.18 5.15 -10.79
CA THR A 35 -1.91 5.18 -11.53
C THR A 35 -2.05 5.86 -12.88
N SER A 36 -3.02 5.43 -13.70
CA SER A 36 -3.26 6.01 -15.03
C SER A 36 -3.71 7.46 -14.95
N TRP A 37 -4.49 7.82 -13.93
CA TRP A 37 -4.88 9.18 -13.63
C TRP A 37 -3.67 10.06 -13.28
N GLY A 38 -2.77 9.57 -12.41
CA GLY A 38 -1.53 10.28 -12.07
C GLY A 38 -0.65 10.53 -13.30
N ALA A 39 -0.53 9.54 -14.19
CA ALA A 39 0.20 9.68 -15.45
C ALA A 39 -0.44 10.72 -16.38
N ALA A 40 -1.77 10.69 -16.53
CA ALA A 40 -2.50 11.68 -17.32
C ALA A 40 -2.27 13.09 -16.76
N VAL A 41 -2.42 13.28 -15.44
CA VAL A 41 -2.21 14.59 -14.79
C VAL A 41 -0.78 15.09 -15.02
N ALA A 42 0.24 14.24 -14.81
CA ALA A 42 1.62 14.66 -15.03
C ALA A 42 1.89 15.09 -16.48
N ALA A 43 1.35 14.36 -17.46
CA ALA A 43 1.48 14.71 -18.87
C ALA A 43 0.79 16.05 -19.18
N GLY A 44 -0.45 16.25 -18.72
CA GLY A 44 -1.18 17.49 -19.00
C GLY A 44 -0.60 18.73 -18.31
N VAL A 45 -0.01 18.58 -17.12
CA VAL A 45 0.76 19.66 -16.49
C VAL A 45 1.99 20.02 -17.33
N THR A 46 2.69 19.03 -17.85
CA THR A 46 3.90 19.23 -18.66
C THR A 46 3.63 20.04 -19.93
N VAL A 47 2.48 19.80 -20.58
CA VAL A 47 2.08 20.54 -21.79
C VAL A 47 1.25 21.81 -21.49
N GLY A 48 1.09 22.18 -20.22
CA GLY A 48 0.40 23.42 -19.80
C GLY A 48 -1.12 23.39 -19.93
N LEU A 49 -1.75 22.21 -19.99
CA LEU A 49 -3.22 22.09 -20.10
C LEU A 49 -3.94 22.38 -18.78
N TYR A 50 -3.31 22.06 -17.65
CA TYR A 50 -3.84 22.28 -16.30
C TYR A 50 -2.68 22.24 -15.29
N ASP A 51 -2.96 22.53 -14.03
CA ASP A 51 -1.97 22.48 -12.94
C ASP A 51 -2.17 21.26 -12.01
N TRP A 52 -1.30 21.16 -11.00
CA TRP A 52 -1.31 20.06 -10.03
C TRP A 52 -2.54 20.02 -9.12
N SER A 53 -3.38 21.07 -9.07
CA SER A 53 -4.61 21.07 -8.27
C SER A 53 -5.58 19.97 -8.73
N LEU A 54 -5.53 19.59 -10.01
CA LEU A 54 -6.34 18.52 -10.58
C LEU A 54 -6.04 17.15 -9.95
N ALA A 55 -4.80 16.90 -9.49
CA ALA A 55 -4.45 15.69 -8.76
C ALA A 55 -5.19 15.63 -7.41
N ALA A 56 -5.25 16.76 -6.69
CA ALA A 56 -5.91 16.84 -5.40
C ALA A 56 -7.43 16.66 -5.50
N ALA A 57 -8.05 17.21 -6.55
CA ALA A 57 -9.50 17.13 -6.78
C ALA A 57 -10.05 15.69 -6.89
N ARG A 58 -9.21 14.72 -7.25
CA ARG A 58 -9.57 13.29 -7.37
C ARG A 58 -8.98 12.41 -6.26
N SER A 59 -8.34 13.01 -5.26
CA SER A 59 -7.75 12.31 -4.11
C SER A 59 -8.65 12.28 -2.88
N THR A 60 -9.98 12.32 -3.08
CA THR A 60 -10.97 12.35 -1.99
C THR A 60 -10.91 11.07 -1.17
N ILE A 61 -10.83 11.22 0.15
CA ILE A 61 -10.88 10.10 1.11
C ILE A 61 -12.34 9.71 1.29
N THR A 62 -12.66 8.44 1.09
CA THR A 62 -14.01 7.88 1.27
C THR A 62 -14.17 7.19 2.61
N GLN A 63 -13.09 6.62 3.14
CA GLN A 63 -13.08 5.90 4.40
C GLN A 63 -11.70 6.02 5.07
N VAL A 64 -11.71 6.13 6.39
CA VAL A 64 -10.52 5.99 7.24
C VAL A 64 -10.68 4.71 8.04
N VAL A 65 -9.68 3.83 7.95
CA VAL A 65 -9.60 2.59 8.73
C VAL A 65 -8.54 2.78 9.80
N GLU A 66 -8.97 2.80 11.05
CA GLU A 66 -8.09 2.94 12.20
C GLU A 66 -7.49 1.59 12.60
N PRO A 67 -6.26 1.56 13.14
CA PRO A 67 -5.67 0.34 13.66
C PRO A 67 -6.45 -0.16 14.89
N ASP A 68 -6.65 -1.47 14.97
CA ASP A 68 -7.13 -2.15 16.17
C ASP A 68 -5.92 -2.50 17.07
N ALA A 69 -5.88 -1.93 18.27
CA ALA A 69 -4.78 -2.11 19.21
C ALA A 69 -4.50 -3.59 19.57
N THR A 70 -5.54 -4.45 19.58
CA THR A 70 -5.39 -5.88 19.84
C THR A 70 -4.68 -6.55 18.67
N ASN A 71 -5.04 -6.20 17.43
CA ASN A 71 -4.39 -6.75 16.26
C ASN A 71 -2.98 -6.21 16.07
N VAL A 72 -2.73 -4.93 16.37
CA VAL A 72 -1.38 -4.34 16.36
C VAL A 72 -0.44 -5.16 17.22
N ALA A 73 -0.79 -5.43 18.48
CA ALA A 73 0.04 -6.24 19.38
C ALA A 73 0.29 -7.65 18.82
N ARG A 74 -0.74 -8.27 18.22
CA ARG A 74 -0.59 -9.59 17.57
C ARG A 74 0.33 -9.54 16.34
N TYR A 75 0.24 -8.50 15.53
CA TYR A 75 1.10 -8.33 14.36
C TYR A 75 2.54 -8.00 14.74
N GLU A 76 2.79 -7.34 15.87
CA GLU A 76 4.15 -7.17 16.41
C GLU A 76 4.78 -8.53 16.76
N GLU A 77 4.05 -9.40 17.47
CA GLU A 77 4.50 -10.75 17.81
C GLU A 77 4.75 -11.61 16.56
N VAL A 78 3.78 -11.66 15.64
CA VAL A 78 3.89 -12.45 14.41
C VAL A 78 4.92 -11.85 13.46
N GLY A 79 5.09 -10.54 13.45
CA GLY A 79 6.09 -9.82 12.65
C GLY A 79 7.51 -10.25 13.00
N ALA A 80 7.82 -10.42 14.30
CA ALA A 80 9.11 -10.96 14.73
C ALA A 80 9.37 -12.36 14.15
N ILE A 81 8.38 -13.25 14.23
CA ILE A 81 8.46 -14.61 13.68
C ILE A 81 8.63 -14.58 12.15
N TYR A 82 7.91 -13.69 11.46
CA TYR A 82 8.05 -13.49 10.03
C TYR A 82 9.48 -13.06 9.65
N HIS A 83 10.07 -12.13 10.40
CA HIS A 83 11.44 -11.69 10.17
C HIS A 83 12.46 -12.81 10.36
N ASP A 84 12.31 -13.61 11.41
CA ASP A 84 13.17 -14.78 11.64
C ASP A 84 13.03 -15.81 10.51
N THR A 85 11.80 -16.05 10.07
CA THR A 85 11.50 -16.93 8.93
C THR A 85 12.17 -16.43 7.64
N TYR A 86 12.05 -15.15 7.34
CA TYR A 86 12.68 -14.56 6.15
C TYR A 86 14.20 -14.70 6.20
N ARG A 87 14.83 -14.38 7.34
CA ARG A 87 16.29 -14.52 7.53
C ARG A 87 16.76 -15.95 7.38
N ALA A 88 15.98 -16.93 7.84
CA ALA A 88 16.30 -18.35 7.66
C ALA A 88 16.20 -18.80 6.18
N LEU A 89 15.25 -18.26 5.43
CA LEU A 89 15.02 -18.61 4.03
C LEU A 89 15.94 -17.86 3.05
N GLU A 90 16.44 -16.67 3.40
CA GLU A 90 17.28 -15.84 2.53
C GLU A 90 18.49 -16.61 1.93
N PRO A 91 19.30 -17.36 2.70
CA PRO A 91 20.42 -18.13 2.14
C PRO A 91 19.97 -19.22 1.15
N ILE A 92 18.77 -19.79 1.37
CA ILE A 92 18.19 -20.81 0.48
C ILE A 92 17.79 -20.16 -0.85
N TYR A 93 17.14 -19.00 -0.82
CA TYR A 93 16.82 -18.24 -2.03
C TYR A 93 18.08 -17.88 -2.82
N ARG A 94 19.17 -17.48 -2.15
CA ARG A 94 20.46 -17.22 -2.81
C ARG A 94 21.02 -18.45 -3.52
N ARG A 95 20.95 -19.63 -2.88
CA ARG A 95 21.38 -20.90 -3.50
C ARG A 95 20.52 -21.28 -4.71
N LEU A 96 19.20 -21.11 -4.62
CA LEU A 96 18.28 -21.39 -5.72
C LEU A 96 18.54 -20.48 -6.92
N ALA A 97 18.76 -19.18 -6.68
CA ALA A 97 19.07 -18.22 -7.74
C ALA A 97 20.36 -18.56 -8.51
N ALA A 98 21.36 -19.14 -7.82
CA ALA A 98 22.63 -19.53 -8.43
C ALA A 98 22.54 -20.76 -9.35
N LEU A 99 21.45 -21.54 -9.32
CA LEU A 99 21.25 -22.69 -10.22
C LEU A 99 20.87 -22.31 -11.65
N GLY A 100 20.42 -21.05 -11.85
CA GLY A 100 20.05 -20.53 -13.17
C GLY A 100 21.17 -19.78 -13.90
N GLN A 101 22.40 -19.81 -13.35
CA GLN A 101 23.63 -19.29 -13.98
C GLN A 101 24.48 -20.45 -14.48
#